data_AF-A0A972BVZ8-F1
#
_entry.id   AF-A0A972BVZ8-F1
#
_cell.length_a   1.000
_cell.length_b   1.000
_cell.length_c   1.000
_cell.angle_alpha   90.00
_cell.angle_beta   90.00
_cell.angle_gamma   90.00
#
_symmetry.space_group_name_H-M   'P 1'
#
loop_
_entity.id
_entity.type
_entity.pdbx_description
1 polymer ?
#
loop_
_entity_poly.entity_id
_entity_poly.type
_entity_poly.pdbx_seq_one_letter_code
_entity_poly.pdbx_strand_id
1 'polypeptide(L)'
;MERAGRRPCPFACYERLVRLILPAGEGYTRTNETIRPKEARRIPRTVDLLRRHGFHTKRRLGQNFLLDPNLLKRIATSAELTTADTVLEIGPGSGNLTRELAERAGNVVAVELDKGLQPILSEALAGYKNVHLVWGDFLKQDLAYLWGLVPPLPGGERKIVANVPYYISTPILVKILTSDAPPSLAVILLQQEVAERLTADPGSKAYGSLSVLAQYHAEPELVVKVPPGAFFPPPEVASAVVRLRFRAEPPVVVNDSAFLFRIVRASFGQRRKTILNSLNGSLGPELGREILSEALMRAGIDPRRRGETISLMEFAALTRAIEIITANEGR
;
A
#
# COMPACT_ATOMS: atom_id res chain seq x y z
N MET A 1 29.48 -32.47 1.33
CA MET A 1 29.28 -31.00 1.21
C MET A 1 28.12 -30.78 0.26
N GLU A 2 26.90 -30.95 0.79
CA GLU A 2 25.64 -30.88 0.04
C GLU A 2 25.12 -29.44 0.00
N ARG A 3 24.72 -29.02 -1.21
CA ARG A 3 24.03 -27.77 -1.46
C ARG A 3 22.60 -27.87 -0.90
N ALA A 4 22.28 -27.07 0.12
CA ALA A 4 20.94 -26.96 0.64
C ALA A 4 19.99 -26.37 -0.43
N GLY A 5 19.09 -27.21 -0.93
CA GLY A 5 18.04 -26.83 -1.86
C GLY A 5 17.05 -25.85 -1.24
N ARG A 6 16.91 -24.68 -1.85
CA ARG A 6 15.78 -23.77 -1.61
C ARG A 6 14.50 -24.47 -2.06
N ARG A 7 13.61 -24.77 -1.11
CA ARG A 7 12.27 -25.28 -1.41
C ARG A 7 11.45 -24.17 -2.08
N PRO A 8 10.70 -24.46 -3.16
CA PRO A 8 9.72 -23.54 -3.70
C PRO A 8 8.39 -23.70 -2.93
N CYS A 9 7.75 -22.61 -2.52
CA CYS A 9 6.34 -22.62 -2.10
C CYS A 9 5.77 -21.18 -2.04
N PRO A 10 4.46 -20.96 -2.26
CA PRO A 10 3.77 -21.17 -3.53
C PRO A 10 2.88 -19.95 -3.90
N PHE A 11 2.68 -19.75 -5.20
CA PHE A 11 1.73 -18.79 -5.82
C PHE A 11 0.26 -18.92 -5.32
N ALA A 12 -0.05 -19.93 -4.51
CA ALA A 12 -1.36 -20.18 -3.88
C ALA A 12 -1.66 -19.31 -2.63
N CYS A 13 -0.68 -18.57 -2.09
CA CYS A 13 -0.93 -17.65 -0.95
C CYS A 13 -1.55 -16.30 -1.36
N TYR A 14 -1.40 -15.88 -2.61
CA TYR A 14 -1.83 -14.55 -3.10
C TYR A 14 -3.36 -14.39 -3.14
N GLU A 15 -4.08 -15.35 -3.74
CA GLU A 15 -5.56 -15.36 -3.78
C GLU A 15 -6.18 -15.55 -2.38
N ARG A 16 -5.46 -16.22 -1.46
CA ARG A 16 -5.90 -16.35 -0.05
C ARG A 16 -5.75 -15.03 0.69
N LEU A 17 -4.66 -14.28 0.53
CA LEU A 17 -4.47 -13.01 1.25
C LEU A 17 -5.46 -11.91 0.83
N VAL A 18 -5.75 -11.79 -0.47
CA VAL A 18 -6.61 -10.71 -1.03
C VAL A 18 -8.07 -10.83 -0.58
N ARG A 19 -8.60 -12.06 -0.40
CA ARG A 19 -9.97 -12.30 0.09
C ARG A 19 -10.13 -12.16 1.61
N LEU A 20 -9.03 -12.05 2.36
CA LEU A 20 -9.02 -12.06 3.82
C LEU A 20 -8.97 -10.63 4.43
N ILE A 21 -8.78 -9.57 3.64
CA ILE A 21 -8.51 -8.22 4.16
C ILE A 21 -9.70 -7.23 4.03
N LEU A 22 -10.73 -7.55 3.24
CA LEU A 22 -11.81 -6.61 2.91
C LEU A 22 -13.19 -7.06 3.44
N PRO A 23 -13.94 -6.23 4.18
CA PRO A 23 -15.38 -6.44 4.39
C PRO A 23 -16.20 -5.99 3.16
N ALA A 24 -17.38 -6.57 2.97
CA ALA A 24 -18.25 -6.33 1.83
C ALA A 24 -19.10 -5.05 1.99
N GLY A 25 -19.05 -4.22 0.94
CA GLY A 25 -20.05 -3.28 0.39
C GLY A 25 -21.02 -2.50 1.26
N GLU A 26 -21.13 -1.19 0.99
CA GLU A 26 -22.39 -0.45 1.03
C GLU A 26 -22.39 0.61 -0.09
N GLY A 27 -23.50 0.68 -0.84
CA GLY A 27 -23.68 1.60 -1.97
C GLY A 27 -24.38 2.89 -1.56
N TYR A 28 -24.19 3.95 -2.33
CA TYR A 28 -25.06 5.12 -2.28
C TYR A 28 -25.09 5.90 -3.60
N THR A 29 -26.24 6.52 -3.84
CA THR A 29 -26.78 7.06 -5.08
C THR A 29 -26.43 8.53 -5.37
N ARG A 30 -26.54 8.88 -6.66
CA ARG A 30 -26.36 10.20 -7.30
C ARG A 30 -27.07 11.38 -6.62
N THR A 31 -26.44 12.55 -6.71
CA THR A 31 -27.11 13.80 -7.10
C THR A 31 -26.24 14.59 -8.11
N ASN A 32 -26.92 15.19 -9.09
CA ASN A 32 -26.36 16.09 -10.10
C ASN A 32 -26.55 17.53 -9.61
N GLU A 33 -25.49 18.34 -9.63
CA GLU A 33 -25.67 19.79 -9.66
C GLU A 33 -24.71 20.45 -10.66
N THR A 34 -25.30 21.38 -11.40
CA THR A 34 -24.75 22.10 -12.54
C THR A 34 -24.15 23.41 -12.03
N ILE A 35 -22.83 23.55 -12.08
CA ILE A 35 -22.16 24.82 -11.70
C ILE A 35 -22.02 25.71 -12.94
N ARG A 36 -22.67 26.89 -12.90
CA ARG A 36 -22.47 27.99 -13.87
C ARG A 36 -21.29 28.89 -13.45
N PRO A 37 -20.62 29.55 -14.41
CA PRO A 37 -19.26 30.06 -14.18
C PRO A 37 -19.23 31.54 -13.79
N LYS A 38 -18.37 31.88 -12.82
CA LYS A 38 -17.78 33.21 -12.71
C LYS A 38 -16.27 33.08 -12.50
N GLU A 39 -15.56 33.94 -13.23
CA GLU A 39 -14.11 34.16 -13.27
C GLU A 39 -13.29 33.15 -14.09
N ALA A 40 -12.71 33.66 -15.17
CA ALA A 40 -11.77 32.97 -16.04
C ALA A 40 -10.47 32.63 -15.30
N ARG A 41 -10.52 31.65 -14.39
CA ARG A 41 -9.33 30.98 -13.85
C ARG A 41 -8.63 30.27 -15.00
N ARG A 42 -7.34 30.58 -15.20
CA ARG A 42 -6.42 29.89 -16.10
C ARG A 42 -6.66 28.38 -15.97
N ILE A 43 -7.26 27.76 -16.99
CA ILE A 43 -7.55 26.31 -16.98
C ILE A 43 -6.18 25.63 -16.80
N PRO A 44 -5.97 24.82 -15.75
CA PRO A 44 -4.70 24.13 -15.57
C PRO A 44 -4.37 23.36 -16.86
N ARG A 45 -3.12 23.41 -17.34
CA ARG A 45 -2.70 22.79 -18.61
C ARG A 45 -3.21 21.34 -18.75
N THR A 46 -3.27 20.60 -17.64
CA THR A 46 -3.85 19.26 -17.56
C THR A 46 -5.34 19.23 -17.90
N VAL A 47 -6.16 20.12 -17.35
CA VAL A 47 -7.61 20.15 -17.63
C VAL A 47 -7.87 20.53 -19.08
N ASP A 48 -7.05 21.43 -19.64
CA ASP A 48 -7.10 21.75 -21.07
C ASP A 48 -6.73 20.54 -21.94
N LEU A 49 -5.62 19.86 -21.61
CA LEU A 49 -5.20 18.63 -22.29
C LEU A 49 -6.29 17.54 -22.27
N LEU A 50 -6.89 17.28 -21.10
CA LEU A 50 -7.99 16.33 -20.97
C LEU A 50 -9.18 16.73 -21.87
N ARG A 51 -9.53 18.01 -21.92
CA ARG A 51 -10.64 18.51 -22.75
C ARG A 51 -10.33 18.43 -24.25
N ARG A 52 -9.11 18.76 -24.69
CA ARG A 52 -8.68 18.67 -26.09
C ARG A 52 -8.78 17.24 -26.63
N HIS A 53 -8.55 16.25 -25.77
CA HIS A 53 -8.72 14.83 -26.09
C HIS A 53 -10.14 14.29 -25.84
N GLY A 54 -11.12 15.15 -25.51
CA GLY A 54 -12.50 14.74 -25.22
C GLY A 54 -12.61 13.79 -24.03
N PHE A 55 -11.64 13.80 -23.11
CA PHE A 55 -11.57 12.85 -22.02
C PHE A 55 -12.46 13.28 -20.85
N HIS A 56 -13.29 12.34 -20.40
CA HIS A 56 -14.12 12.50 -19.21
C HIS A 56 -13.65 11.56 -18.11
N THR A 57 -13.50 12.11 -16.91
CA THR A 57 -13.09 11.35 -15.72
C THR A 57 -14.10 10.25 -15.40
N LYS A 58 -13.60 9.03 -15.20
CA LYS A 58 -14.42 7.87 -14.86
C LYS A 58 -14.49 7.71 -13.35
N ARG A 59 -15.62 8.09 -12.73
CA ARG A 59 -15.83 7.93 -11.28
C ARG A 59 -15.56 6.52 -10.78
N ARG A 60 -15.95 5.49 -11.56
CA ARG A 60 -15.71 4.07 -11.23
C ARG A 60 -14.24 3.68 -11.10
N LEU A 61 -13.33 4.47 -11.68
CA LEU A 61 -11.88 4.26 -11.59
C LEU A 61 -11.22 5.17 -10.56
N GLY A 62 -12.00 5.95 -9.78
CA GLY A 62 -11.46 6.84 -8.75
C GLY A 62 -10.49 7.91 -9.29
N GLN A 63 -10.65 8.33 -10.55
CA GLN A 63 -9.73 9.27 -11.20
C GLN A 63 -9.84 10.67 -10.58
N ASN A 64 -8.86 11.02 -9.75
CA ASN A 64 -8.61 12.36 -9.23
C ASN A 64 -7.18 12.76 -9.63
N PHE A 65 -7.05 13.68 -10.59
CA PHE A 65 -5.74 14.08 -11.11
C PHE A 65 -5.12 15.14 -10.21
N LEU A 66 -3.92 14.88 -9.68
CA LEU A 66 -3.16 15.87 -8.91
C LEU A 66 -2.67 16.99 -9.84
N LEU A 67 -3.04 18.23 -9.54
CA LEU A 67 -2.76 19.40 -10.38
C LEU A 67 -1.76 20.38 -9.77
N ASP A 68 -1.55 20.34 -8.46
CA ASP A 68 -0.66 21.27 -7.76
C ASP A 68 0.83 20.94 -8.05
N PRO A 69 1.56 21.84 -8.74
CA PRO A 69 2.96 21.60 -9.10
C PRO A 69 3.90 21.51 -7.88
N ASN A 70 3.59 22.20 -6.78
CA ASN A 70 4.42 22.15 -5.58
C ASN A 70 4.26 20.81 -4.88
N LEU A 71 3.04 20.27 -4.85
CA LEU A 71 2.79 18.93 -4.30
C LEU A 71 3.42 17.84 -5.17
N LEU A 72 3.32 17.94 -6.50
CA LEU A 72 3.98 17.01 -7.43
C LEU A 72 5.51 16.98 -7.19
N LYS A 73 6.15 18.15 -7.12
CA LYS A 73 7.58 18.28 -6.78
C LYS A 73 7.91 17.71 -5.40
N ARG A 74 7.09 17.97 -4.39
CA ARG A 74 7.30 17.45 -3.04
C ARG A 74 7.20 15.93 -2.99
N ILE A 75 6.23 15.33 -3.68
CA ILE A 75 6.10 13.86 -3.81
C ILE A 75 7.36 13.29 -4.48
N ALA A 76 7.75 13.82 -5.64
CA ALA A 76 8.91 13.35 -6.38
C ALA A 76 10.23 13.53 -5.59
N THR A 77 10.37 14.62 -4.83
CA THR A 77 11.54 14.86 -3.97
C THR A 77 11.58 13.89 -2.79
N SER A 78 10.42 13.57 -2.20
CA SER A 78 10.33 12.62 -1.07
C SER A 78 10.69 11.20 -1.48
N ALA A 79 10.71 10.91 -2.78
CA ALA A 79 11.13 9.62 -3.32
C ALA A 79 12.65 9.46 -3.37
N GLU A 80 13.42 10.50 -3.07
CA GLU A 80 14.90 10.44 -2.99
C GLU A 80 15.51 9.83 -4.26
N LEU A 81 14.94 10.16 -5.43
CA LEU A 81 15.33 9.57 -6.70
C LEU A 81 16.71 10.04 -7.15
N THR A 82 17.47 9.12 -7.73
CA THR A 82 18.71 9.40 -8.46
C THR A 82 18.55 9.05 -9.93
N THR A 83 19.44 9.59 -10.77
CA THR A 83 19.47 9.26 -12.20
C THR A 83 19.86 7.81 -12.49
N ALA A 84 20.23 7.02 -11.47
CA ALA A 84 20.48 5.59 -11.60
C ALA A 84 19.23 4.74 -11.29
N ASP A 85 18.26 5.29 -10.58
CA ASP A 85 17.09 4.55 -10.09
C ASP A 85 16.11 4.21 -11.23
N THR A 86 15.42 3.08 -11.07
CA THR A 86 14.16 2.81 -11.77
C THR A 86 13.00 3.06 -10.81
N VAL A 87 12.06 3.92 -11.21
CA VAL A 87 10.83 4.17 -10.47
C VAL A 87 9.62 3.55 -11.17
N LEU A 88 8.80 2.84 -10.41
CA LEU A 88 7.49 2.38 -10.85
C LEU A 88 6.41 3.36 -10.39
N GLU A 89 5.67 3.88 -11.34
CA GLU A 89 4.47 4.66 -11.11
C GLU A 89 3.21 3.82 -11.31
N ILE A 90 2.31 3.86 -10.33
CA ILE A 90 1.02 3.17 -10.39
C ILE A 90 -0.06 4.21 -10.63
N GLY A 91 -0.70 4.17 -11.80
CA GLY A 91 -1.73 5.13 -12.22
C GLY A 91 -1.17 6.51 -12.59
N PRO A 92 -0.41 6.63 -13.70
CA PRO A 92 0.13 7.91 -14.14
C PRO A 92 -0.94 8.94 -14.50
N GLY A 93 -2.16 8.50 -14.84
CA GLY A 93 -3.27 9.39 -15.11
C GLY A 93 -2.99 10.32 -16.30
N SER A 94 -2.88 11.62 -16.03
CA SER A 94 -2.56 12.64 -17.04
C SER A 94 -1.06 12.86 -17.28
N GLY A 95 -0.20 12.09 -16.60
CA GLY A 95 1.26 12.17 -16.73
C GLY A 95 1.92 13.29 -15.94
N ASN A 96 1.16 13.99 -15.07
CA ASN A 96 1.70 15.10 -14.30
C ASN A 96 2.83 14.68 -13.36
N LEU A 97 2.64 13.59 -12.61
CA LEU A 97 3.64 13.05 -11.70
C LEU A 97 4.74 12.32 -12.49
N THR A 98 4.37 11.55 -13.52
CA THR A 98 5.30 10.90 -14.45
C THR A 98 6.39 11.83 -14.97
N ARG A 99 6.06 13.08 -15.36
CA ARG A 99 7.05 14.06 -15.82
C ARG A 99 8.08 14.40 -14.73
N GLU A 100 7.61 14.69 -13.52
CA GLU A 100 8.51 15.00 -12.39
C GLU A 100 9.40 13.80 -12.02
N LEU A 101 8.90 12.57 -12.20
CA LEU A 101 9.68 11.34 -12.01
C LEU A 101 10.72 11.17 -13.13
N ALA A 102 10.33 11.40 -14.38
CA ALA A 102 11.20 11.22 -15.54
C ALA A 102 12.36 12.23 -15.59
N GLU A 103 12.19 13.42 -14.99
CA GLU A 103 13.27 14.39 -14.82
C GLU A 103 14.32 13.98 -13.76
N ARG A 104 14.00 12.99 -12.90
CA ARG A 104 14.82 12.65 -11.71
C ARG A 104 15.37 11.22 -11.73
N ALA A 105 14.63 10.29 -12.32
CA ALA A 105 14.98 8.87 -12.35
C ALA A 105 15.70 8.50 -13.64
N GLY A 106 16.54 7.46 -13.57
CA GLY A 106 17.13 6.85 -14.76
C GLY A 106 16.05 6.27 -15.68
N ASN A 107 15.08 5.57 -15.11
CA ASN A 107 13.93 5.01 -15.83
C ASN A 107 12.62 5.15 -15.03
N VAL A 108 11.51 5.33 -15.74
CA VAL A 108 10.15 5.33 -15.19
C VAL A 108 9.35 4.23 -15.87
N VAL A 109 8.85 3.26 -15.11
CA VAL A 109 7.85 2.29 -15.57
C VAL A 109 6.50 2.77 -15.06
N ALA A 110 5.53 3.09 -15.92
CA ALA A 110 4.23 3.60 -15.49
C ALA A 110 3.11 2.64 -15.89
N VAL A 111 2.41 2.09 -14.90
CA VAL A 111 1.32 1.12 -15.10
C VAL A 111 -0.03 1.84 -15.06
N GLU A 112 -0.74 1.85 -16.19
CA GLU A 112 -2.05 2.50 -16.33
C GLU A 112 -3.13 1.50 -16.74
N LEU A 113 -4.27 1.54 -16.04
CA LEU A 113 -5.41 0.68 -16.30
C LEU A 113 -6.27 1.22 -17.45
N ASP A 114 -6.46 2.54 -17.52
CA ASP A 114 -7.36 3.16 -18.48
C ASP A 114 -6.67 3.51 -19.80
N LYS A 115 -6.75 2.59 -20.78
CA LYS A 115 -6.26 2.82 -22.16
C LYS A 115 -6.82 4.07 -22.84
N GLY A 116 -7.92 4.65 -22.36
CA GLY A 116 -8.44 5.94 -22.86
C GLY A 116 -7.49 7.11 -22.60
N LEU A 117 -6.54 6.98 -21.67
CA LEU A 117 -5.51 7.98 -21.39
C LEU A 117 -4.32 7.90 -22.37
N GLN A 118 -4.28 6.93 -23.28
CA GLN A 118 -3.15 6.72 -24.18
C GLN A 118 -2.81 7.95 -25.06
N PRO A 119 -3.78 8.65 -25.70
CA PRO A 119 -3.47 9.87 -26.45
C PRO A 119 -2.91 10.98 -25.56
N ILE A 120 -3.46 11.11 -24.34
CA ILE A 120 -3.08 12.13 -23.36
C ILE A 120 -1.65 11.88 -22.87
N LEU A 121 -1.33 10.65 -22.47
CA LEU A 121 0.00 10.27 -21.98
C LEU A 121 1.04 10.37 -23.11
N SER A 122 0.68 9.97 -24.34
CA SER A 122 1.56 10.13 -25.51
C SER A 122 1.95 11.59 -25.76
N GLU A 123 0.99 12.52 -25.70
CA GLU A 123 1.27 13.96 -25.84
C GLU A 123 2.03 14.51 -24.62
N ALA A 124 1.56 14.19 -23.40
CA ALA A 124 2.09 14.71 -22.15
C ALA A 124 3.55 14.29 -21.89
N LEU A 125 3.95 13.14 -22.40
CA LEU A 125 5.26 12.52 -22.18
C LEU A 125 6.12 12.53 -23.46
N ALA A 126 5.68 13.24 -24.50
CA ALA A 126 6.47 13.45 -25.70
C ALA A 126 7.82 14.08 -25.32
N GLY A 127 8.91 13.41 -25.70
CA GLY A 127 10.29 13.85 -25.40
C GLY A 127 10.96 13.09 -24.24
N TYR A 128 10.21 12.43 -23.37
CA TYR A 128 10.78 11.60 -22.31
C TYR A 128 11.08 10.19 -22.82
N LYS A 129 12.35 9.92 -23.12
CA LYS A 129 12.81 8.63 -23.66
C LYS A 129 12.95 7.53 -22.60
N ASN A 130 12.96 7.92 -21.33
CA ASN A 130 13.12 7.05 -20.17
C ASN A 130 11.79 6.64 -19.52
N VAL A 131 10.66 6.87 -20.19
CA VAL A 131 9.33 6.49 -19.69
C VAL A 131 8.79 5.30 -20.48
N HIS A 132 8.40 4.26 -19.75
CA HIS A 132 7.90 3.00 -20.27
C HIS A 132 6.47 2.78 -19.80
N LEU A 133 5.50 2.96 -20.70
CA LEU A 133 4.08 2.78 -20.39
C LEU A 133 3.69 1.30 -20.47
N VAL A 134 3.06 0.80 -19.41
CA VAL A 134 2.52 -0.56 -19.32
C VAL A 134 1.01 -0.46 -19.12
N TRP A 135 0.24 -1.00 -20.06
CA TRP A 135 -1.22 -0.98 -19.99
C TRP A 135 -1.75 -2.21 -19.28
N GLY A 136 -2.36 -2.03 -18.12
CA GLY A 136 -2.94 -3.13 -17.37
C GLY A 136 -3.33 -2.80 -15.94
N ASP A 137 -3.97 -3.76 -15.30
CA ASP A 137 -4.29 -3.71 -13.87
C ASP A 137 -3.06 -4.07 -13.05
N PHE A 138 -2.50 -3.12 -12.30
CA PHE A 138 -1.36 -3.34 -11.42
C PHE A 138 -1.59 -4.50 -10.43
N LEU A 139 -2.82 -4.70 -9.94
CA LEU A 139 -3.13 -5.80 -9.03
C LEU A 139 -3.01 -7.18 -9.71
N LYS A 140 -3.01 -7.24 -11.04
CA LYS A 140 -2.81 -8.48 -11.81
C LYS A 140 -1.39 -8.66 -12.35
N GLN A 141 -0.54 -7.63 -12.28
CA GLN A 141 0.85 -7.70 -12.74
C GLN A 141 1.77 -8.29 -11.68
N ASP A 142 2.79 -9.05 -12.07
CA ASP A 142 3.83 -9.47 -11.14
C ASP A 142 4.86 -8.33 -10.93
N LEU A 143 5.25 -8.07 -9.67
CA LEU A 143 6.14 -6.94 -9.37
C LEU A 143 7.57 -7.22 -9.84
N ALA A 144 8.05 -8.46 -9.74
CA ALA A 144 9.38 -8.84 -10.24
C ALA A 144 9.45 -8.75 -11.77
N TYR A 145 8.38 -9.11 -12.46
CA TYR A 145 8.22 -8.89 -13.90
C TYR A 145 8.33 -7.41 -14.27
N LEU A 146 7.59 -6.52 -13.57
CA LEU A 146 7.66 -5.07 -13.83
C LEU A 146 9.08 -4.53 -13.64
N TRP A 147 9.79 -5.00 -12.61
CA TRP A 147 11.20 -4.66 -12.38
C TRP A 147 12.15 -5.20 -13.43
N GLY A 148 11.79 -6.29 -14.10
CA GLY A 148 12.57 -6.91 -15.17
C GLY A 148 12.43 -6.20 -16.52
N LEU A 149 11.36 -5.41 -16.74
CA LEU A 149 11.16 -4.66 -17.98
C LEU A 149 12.30 -3.67 -18.21
N VAL A 150 12.68 -2.94 -17.16
CA VAL A 150 13.75 -1.94 -17.20
C VAL A 150 14.48 -1.94 -15.84
N PRO A 151 15.64 -2.60 -15.73
CA PRO A 151 16.37 -2.62 -14.47
C PRO A 151 16.96 -1.24 -14.13
N PRO A 152 17.26 -0.97 -12.86
CA PRO A 152 18.04 0.20 -12.48
C PRO A 152 19.41 0.21 -13.17
N LEU A 153 19.96 1.40 -13.39
CA LEU A 153 21.36 1.54 -13.82
C LEU A 153 22.31 1.14 -12.68
N PRO A 154 23.62 0.90 -12.95
CA PRO A 154 24.58 0.56 -11.91
C PRO A 154 24.54 1.55 -10.73
N GLY A 155 24.38 1.03 -9.51
CA GLY A 155 24.25 1.82 -8.28
C GLY A 155 22.86 2.39 -8.01
N GLY A 156 21.88 2.13 -8.88
CA GLY A 156 20.50 2.55 -8.72
C GLY A 156 19.62 1.53 -7.97
N GLU A 157 18.51 2.03 -7.45
CA GLU A 157 17.52 1.24 -6.72
C GLU A 157 16.18 1.16 -7.46
N ARG A 158 15.29 0.30 -6.95
CA ARG A 158 13.89 0.21 -7.37
C ARG A 158 13.01 0.95 -6.38
N LYS A 159 12.25 1.94 -6.86
CA LYS A 159 11.37 2.75 -6.01
C LYS A 159 9.96 2.79 -6.58
N ILE A 160 8.96 2.99 -5.73
CA ILE A 160 7.57 3.17 -6.16
C ILE A 160 7.14 4.59 -5.85
N VAL A 161 6.50 5.28 -6.79
CA VAL A 161 5.87 6.58 -6.52
C VAL A 161 4.50 6.60 -7.15
N ALA A 162 3.44 6.84 -6.39
CA ALA A 162 2.09 6.66 -6.92
C ALA A 162 1.06 7.62 -6.33
N ASN A 163 0.13 8.05 -7.20
CA ASN A 163 -1.14 8.67 -6.82
C ASN A 163 -2.25 7.65 -7.09
N VAL A 164 -2.43 6.71 -6.16
CA VAL A 164 -3.30 5.55 -6.40
C VAL A 164 -4.79 5.88 -6.21
N PRO A 165 -5.69 5.26 -6.99
CA PRO A 165 -7.13 5.37 -6.72
C PRO A 165 -7.48 4.80 -5.35
N TYR A 166 -8.31 5.51 -4.60
CA TYR A 166 -8.57 5.19 -3.19
C TYR A 166 -9.17 3.80 -2.95
N TYR A 167 -10.07 3.36 -3.83
CA TYR A 167 -10.77 2.08 -3.71
C TYR A 167 -9.86 0.85 -3.81
N ILE A 168 -8.65 0.99 -4.39
CA ILE A 168 -7.64 -0.07 -4.52
C ILE A 168 -6.37 0.20 -3.73
N SER A 169 -6.31 1.29 -2.96
CA SER A 169 -5.12 1.69 -2.20
C SER A 169 -4.65 0.61 -1.21
N THR A 170 -5.55 0.03 -0.42
CA THR A 170 -5.21 -1.03 0.53
C THR A 170 -4.72 -2.32 -0.16
N PRO A 171 -5.41 -2.86 -1.19
CA PRO A 171 -4.87 -3.98 -1.98
C PRO A 171 -3.48 -3.70 -2.58
N ILE A 172 -3.22 -2.49 -3.07
CA ILE A 172 -1.90 -2.09 -3.59
C ILE A 172 -0.87 -2.12 -2.47
N LEU A 173 -1.16 -1.51 -1.32
CA LEU A 173 -0.27 -1.48 -0.16
C LEU A 173 0.09 -2.88 0.32
N VAL A 174 -0.90 -3.76 0.46
CA VAL A 174 -0.65 -5.16 0.85
C VAL A 174 0.27 -5.83 -0.17
N LYS A 175 -0.03 -5.69 -1.46
CA LYS A 175 0.76 -6.29 -2.54
C LYS A 175 2.23 -5.85 -2.52
N ILE A 176 2.50 -4.56 -2.32
CA ILE A 176 3.90 -4.07 -2.28
C ILE A 176 4.60 -4.48 -0.98
N LEU A 177 3.90 -4.47 0.15
CA LEU A 177 4.46 -4.81 1.46
C LEU A 177 4.83 -6.29 1.55
N THR A 178 4.02 -7.17 0.96
CA THR A 178 4.23 -8.62 1.00
C THR A 178 4.91 -9.16 -0.27
N SER A 179 5.54 -8.30 -1.08
CA SER A 179 6.21 -8.76 -2.30
C SER A 179 7.56 -9.40 -1.97
N ASP A 180 7.93 -10.46 -2.69
CA ASP A 180 9.27 -11.05 -2.65
C ASP A 180 10.33 -10.20 -3.38
N ALA A 181 9.91 -9.15 -4.09
CA ALA A 181 10.77 -8.18 -4.76
C ALA A 181 10.39 -6.74 -4.36
N PRO A 182 10.47 -6.40 -3.06
CA PRO A 182 10.05 -5.10 -2.57
C PRO A 182 10.94 -3.97 -3.15
N PRO A 183 10.41 -2.76 -3.32
CA PRO A 183 11.24 -1.59 -3.60
C PRO A 183 12.08 -1.23 -2.37
N SER A 184 13.12 -0.40 -2.52
CA SER A 184 13.83 0.18 -1.36
C SER A 184 12.98 1.26 -0.67
N LEU A 185 12.18 1.98 -1.46
CA LEU A 185 11.36 3.10 -0.99
C LEU A 185 10.07 3.21 -1.81
N ALA A 186 8.95 3.49 -1.14
CA ALA A 186 7.70 3.86 -1.79
C ALA A 186 7.16 5.20 -1.27
N VAL A 187 6.71 6.09 -2.17
CA VAL A 187 5.99 7.33 -1.82
C VAL A 187 4.61 7.28 -2.44
N ILE A 188 3.58 7.20 -1.60
CA ILE A 188 2.21 6.95 -2.07
C ILE A 188 1.28 8.01 -1.51
N LEU A 189 0.50 8.61 -2.41
CA LEU A 189 -0.63 9.45 -2.05
C LEU A 189 -1.85 8.56 -1.76
N LEU A 190 -2.41 8.71 -0.57
CA LEU A 190 -3.51 7.91 -0.04
C LEU A 190 -4.60 8.81 0.54
N GLN A 191 -5.77 8.25 0.83
CA GLN A 191 -6.72 8.90 1.74
C GLN A 191 -6.05 9.12 3.10
N GLN A 192 -6.38 10.23 3.75
CA GLN A 192 -5.78 10.58 5.05
C GLN A 192 -6.00 9.47 6.10
N GLU A 193 -7.19 8.86 6.15
CA GLU A 193 -7.47 7.75 7.08
C GLU A 193 -6.55 6.54 6.85
N VAL A 194 -6.29 6.19 5.59
CA VAL A 194 -5.40 5.06 5.26
C VAL A 194 -3.96 5.40 5.64
N ALA A 195 -3.52 6.63 5.40
CA ALA A 195 -2.21 7.11 5.83
C ALA A 195 -2.05 7.05 7.35
N GLU A 196 -3.05 7.54 8.10
CA GLU A 196 -3.07 7.49 9.56
C GLU A 196 -3.01 6.05 10.08
N ARG A 197 -3.68 5.09 9.41
CA ARG A 197 -3.58 3.67 9.76
C ARG A 197 -2.19 3.10 9.51
N LEU A 198 -1.50 3.47 8.43
CA LEU A 198 -0.14 3.00 8.16
C LEU A 198 0.86 3.46 9.22
N THR A 199 0.73 4.71 9.66
CA THR A 199 1.67 5.37 10.59
C THR A 199 1.21 5.30 12.05
N ALA A 200 0.18 4.52 12.37
CA ALA A 200 -0.41 4.49 13.70
C ALA A 200 0.44 3.68 14.70
N ASP A 201 0.58 4.21 15.92
CA ASP A 201 1.20 3.50 17.04
C ASP A 201 0.20 2.59 17.77
N PRO A 202 0.67 1.52 18.45
CA PRO A 202 -0.17 0.66 19.29
C PRO A 202 -1.01 1.46 20.30
N GLY A 203 -2.26 1.07 20.48
CA GLY A 203 -3.23 1.71 21.37
C GLY A 203 -3.96 2.92 20.76
N SER A 204 -3.52 3.42 19.60
CA SER A 204 -4.24 4.49 18.90
C SER A 204 -5.50 3.95 18.18
N LYS A 205 -6.48 4.84 17.95
CA LYS A 205 -7.75 4.49 17.28
C LYS A 205 -7.54 3.97 15.84
N ALA A 206 -6.50 4.47 15.16
CA ALA A 206 -6.17 4.09 13.79
C ALA A 206 -5.33 2.79 13.71
N TYR A 207 -4.76 2.33 14.83
CA TYR A 207 -3.94 1.13 14.84
C TYR A 207 -4.75 -0.12 14.46
N GLY A 208 -4.13 -0.96 13.64
CA GLY A 208 -4.79 -2.09 13.02
C GLY A 208 -3.82 -3.09 12.39
N SER A 209 -4.37 -4.11 11.75
CA SER A 209 -3.58 -5.10 10.99
C SER A 209 -2.69 -4.47 9.91
N LEU A 210 -3.17 -3.41 9.25
CA LEU A 210 -2.40 -2.68 8.25
C LEU A 210 -1.19 -1.95 8.86
N SER A 211 -1.33 -1.41 10.08
CA SER A 211 -0.22 -0.78 10.82
C SER A 211 0.88 -1.79 11.09
N VAL A 212 0.50 -2.95 11.64
CA VAL A 212 1.44 -4.04 11.94
C VAL A 212 2.12 -4.56 10.67
N LEU A 213 1.37 -4.76 9.59
CA LEU A 213 1.91 -5.18 8.30
C LEU A 213 2.91 -4.17 7.74
N ALA A 214 2.56 -2.88 7.75
CA ALA A 214 3.44 -1.83 7.26
C ALA A 214 4.72 -1.75 8.09
N GLN A 215 4.62 -1.73 9.42
CA GLN A 215 5.77 -1.61 10.33
C GLN A 215 6.69 -2.83 10.33
N TYR A 216 6.15 -4.01 10.01
CA TYR A 216 6.93 -5.23 9.85
C TYR A 216 7.82 -5.18 8.60
N HIS A 217 7.29 -4.69 7.47
CA HIS A 217 8.02 -4.67 6.20
C HIS A 217 8.76 -3.35 5.92
N ALA A 218 8.34 -2.26 6.53
CA ALA A 218 8.81 -0.91 6.24
C ALA A 218 8.76 0.03 7.46
N GLU A 219 9.34 1.21 7.29
CA GLU A 219 9.21 2.36 8.17
C GLU A 219 8.23 3.36 7.53
N PRO A 220 6.95 3.39 7.99
CA PRO A 220 5.97 4.31 7.46
C PRO A 220 6.09 5.71 8.10
N GLU A 221 6.05 6.74 7.26
CA GLU A 221 6.17 8.14 7.66
C GLU A 221 5.18 9.02 6.92
N LEU A 222 4.47 9.88 7.66
CA LEU A 222 3.59 10.89 7.07
C LEU A 222 4.41 12.07 6.54
N VAL A 223 4.44 12.26 5.22
CA VAL A 223 5.23 13.32 4.57
C VAL A 223 4.48 14.65 4.56
N VAL A 224 3.21 14.64 4.13
CA VAL A 224 2.39 15.85 3.99
C VAL A 224 0.90 15.50 3.90
N LYS A 225 0.04 16.36 4.48
CA LYS A 225 -1.41 16.32 4.25
C LYS A 225 -1.76 17.11 3.00
N VAL A 226 -2.67 16.58 2.18
CA VAL A 226 -3.03 17.14 0.89
C VAL A 226 -4.51 17.50 0.87
N PRO A 227 -4.87 18.78 0.65
CA PRO A 227 -6.26 19.21 0.62
C PRO A 227 -6.97 18.74 -0.68
N PRO A 228 -8.29 18.52 -0.66
CA PRO A 228 -9.06 18.14 -1.84
C PRO A 228 -8.91 19.09 -3.04
N GLY A 229 -8.71 20.39 -2.79
CA GLY A 229 -8.52 21.40 -3.83
C GLY A 229 -7.25 21.23 -4.68
N ALA A 230 -6.34 20.33 -4.30
CA ALA A 230 -5.16 19.99 -5.10
C ALA A 230 -5.46 19.09 -6.31
N PHE A 231 -6.68 18.53 -6.39
CA PHE A 231 -7.07 17.55 -7.42
C PHE A 231 -8.15 18.07 -8.36
N PHE A 232 -8.24 17.41 -9.52
CA PHE A 232 -9.38 17.53 -10.43
C PHE A 232 -9.88 16.17 -10.93
N PRO A 233 -11.18 15.85 -10.75
CA PRO A 233 -12.08 16.51 -9.79
C PRO A 233 -11.53 16.43 -8.35
N PRO A 234 -11.97 17.31 -7.45
CA PRO A 234 -11.60 17.21 -6.04
C PRO A 234 -12.23 15.96 -5.41
N PRO A 235 -11.48 15.18 -4.62
CA PRO A 235 -12.04 14.08 -3.83
C PRO A 235 -12.95 14.60 -2.71
N GLU A 236 -13.83 13.74 -2.21
CA GLU A 236 -14.72 14.08 -1.09
C GLU A 236 -14.01 14.09 0.27
N VAL A 237 -12.84 13.46 0.36
CA VAL A 237 -12.06 13.31 1.60
C VAL A 237 -10.64 13.85 1.45
N ALA A 238 -10.04 14.21 2.58
CA ALA A 238 -8.66 14.65 2.63
C ALA A 238 -7.68 13.51 2.26
N SER A 239 -6.53 13.91 1.73
CA SER A 239 -5.45 13.01 1.31
C SER A 239 -4.20 13.23 2.14
N ALA A 240 -3.27 12.29 2.04
CA ALA A 240 -1.94 12.41 2.61
C ALA A 240 -0.92 11.63 1.78
N VAL A 241 0.32 12.11 1.78
CA VAL A 241 1.47 11.41 1.19
C VAL A 241 2.19 10.68 2.31
N VAL A 242 2.42 9.39 2.10
CA VAL A 242 3.18 8.52 3.01
C VAL A 242 4.44 8.04 2.31
N ARG A 243 5.56 8.07 3.01
CA ARG A 243 6.81 7.42 2.62
C ARG A 243 6.93 6.10 3.39
N LEU A 244 7.28 5.04 2.68
CA LEU A 244 7.56 3.71 3.22
C LEU A 244 9.01 3.37 2.86
N ARG A 245 9.91 3.35 3.84
CA ARG A 245 11.28 2.86 3.63
C ARG A 245 11.31 1.38 3.97
N PHE A 246 11.56 0.52 2.98
CA PHE A 246 11.48 -0.92 3.17
C PHE A 246 12.71 -1.43 3.94
N ARG A 247 12.47 -2.37 4.85
CA ARG A 247 13.53 -2.94 5.67
C ARG A 247 14.22 -4.07 4.91
N ALA A 248 15.54 -4.15 5.07
CA ALA A 248 16.30 -5.31 4.59
C ALA A 248 15.95 -6.58 5.39
N GLU A 249 15.70 -6.42 6.69
CA GLU A 249 15.29 -7.49 7.60
C GLU A 249 14.10 -7.01 8.46
N PRO A 250 13.12 -7.88 8.77
CA PRO A 250 12.01 -7.50 9.62
C PRO A 250 12.48 -7.17 11.04
N PRO A 251 11.80 -6.26 11.76
CA PRO A 251 12.20 -5.83 13.10
C PRO A 251 12.00 -6.92 14.16
N VAL A 252 11.30 -8.00 13.80
CA VAL A 252 11.08 -9.18 14.62
C VAL A 252 11.20 -10.43 13.75
N VAL A 253 11.85 -11.46 14.28
CA VAL A 253 12.01 -12.75 13.63
C VAL A 253 11.09 -13.78 14.29
N VAL A 254 10.35 -14.51 13.47
CA VAL A 254 9.46 -15.62 13.82
C VAL A 254 9.68 -16.76 12.84
N ASN A 255 9.37 -18.01 13.23
CA ASN A 255 9.56 -19.16 12.35
C ASN A 255 8.56 -19.14 11.19
N ASP A 256 7.31 -18.80 11.47
CA ASP A 256 6.26 -18.67 10.47
C ASP A 256 5.63 -17.25 10.49
N SER A 257 6.06 -16.41 9.55
CA SER A 257 5.51 -15.05 9.38
C SER A 257 4.04 -15.08 8.92
N ALA A 258 3.61 -16.11 8.18
CA ALA A 258 2.22 -16.26 7.80
C ALA A 258 1.36 -16.53 9.04
N PHE A 259 1.85 -17.34 9.98
CA PHE A 259 1.18 -17.58 11.26
C PHE A 259 1.13 -16.32 12.13
N LEU A 260 2.21 -15.53 12.21
CA LEU A 260 2.19 -14.20 12.84
C LEU A 260 1.04 -13.33 12.29
N PHE A 261 0.91 -13.20 10.97
CA PHE A 261 -0.15 -12.38 10.38
C PHE A 261 -1.56 -12.97 10.55
N ARG A 262 -1.70 -14.30 10.69
CA ARG A 262 -2.96 -14.94 11.11
C ARG A 262 -3.35 -14.50 12.52
N ILE A 263 -2.41 -14.47 13.47
CA ILE A 263 -2.63 -14.00 14.85
C ILE A 263 -2.98 -12.52 14.88
N VAL A 264 -2.23 -11.68 14.16
CA VAL A 264 -2.50 -10.24 14.03
C VAL A 264 -3.92 -10.03 13.54
N ARG A 265 -4.32 -10.70 12.45
CA ARG A 265 -5.67 -10.57 11.89
C ARG A 265 -6.76 -11.03 12.86
N ALA A 266 -6.58 -12.18 13.51
CA ALA A 266 -7.50 -12.69 14.52
C ALA A 266 -7.70 -11.67 15.66
N SER A 267 -6.64 -10.96 16.05
CA SER A 267 -6.66 -9.97 17.12
C SER A 267 -7.49 -8.72 16.79
N PHE A 268 -7.55 -8.34 15.51
CA PHE A 268 -8.30 -7.17 15.03
C PHE A 268 -9.72 -7.49 14.52
N GLY A 269 -10.10 -8.77 14.41
CA GLY A 269 -11.41 -9.18 13.89
C GLY A 269 -12.59 -8.72 14.74
N GLN A 270 -12.38 -8.46 16.05
CA GLN A 270 -13.44 -8.08 16.99
C GLN A 270 -12.96 -6.95 17.93
N ARG A 271 -12.91 -5.71 17.42
CA ARG A 271 -12.35 -4.52 18.11
C ARG A 271 -12.83 -4.28 19.56
N ARG A 272 -14.04 -4.70 19.90
CA ARG A 272 -14.60 -4.51 21.25
C ARG A 272 -14.26 -5.61 22.25
N LYS A 273 -13.70 -6.74 21.78
CA LYS A 273 -13.36 -7.89 22.63
C LYS A 273 -11.91 -7.83 23.10
N THR A 274 -11.65 -8.53 24.20
CA THR A 274 -10.28 -8.76 24.70
C THR A 274 -9.50 -9.63 23.71
N ILE A 275 -8.17 -9.57 23.77
CA ILE A 275 -7.25 -10.30 22.89
C ILE A 275 -7.52 -11.80 22.95
N LEU A 276 -7.71 -12.37 24.15
CA LEU A 276 -8.02 -13.78 24.30
C LEU A 276 -9.34 -14.15 23.61
N ASN A 277 -10.39 -13.35 23.76
CA ASN A 277 -11.69 -13.64 23.14
C ASN A 277 -11.66 -13.48 21.61
N SER A 278 -10.89 -12.51 21.09
CA SER A 278 -10.69 -12.32 19.65
C SER A 278 -9.91 -13.49 19.04
N LEU A 279 -8.80 -13.88 19.66
CA LEU A 279 -8.00 -15.05 19.25
C LEU A 279 -8.82 -16.34 19.33
N ASN A 280 -9.50 -16.58 20.46
CA ASN A 280 -10.31 -17.78 20.63
C ASN A 280 -11.44 -17.89 19.59
N GLY A 281 -12.05 -16.76 19.20
CA GLY A 281 -13.09 -16.76 18.17
C GLY A 281 -12.60 -17.14 16.77
N SER A 282 -11.31 -17.02 16.48
CA SER A 282 -10.73 -17.29 15.14
C SER A 282 -9.79 -18.49 15.10
N LEU A 283 -8.98 -18.69 16.15
CA LEU A 283 -7.96 -19.72 16.26
C LEU A 283 -8.27 -20.76 17.36
N GLY A 284 -9.27 -20.51 18.22
CA GLY A 284 -9.67 -21.44 19.26
C GLY A 284 -10.08 -22.84 18.77
N PRO A 285 -10.77 -22.99 17.61
CA PRO A 285 -11.07 -24.33 17.07
C PRO A 285 -9.83 -25.16 16.70
N GLU A 286 -8.70 -24.51 16.39
CA GLU A 286 -7.44 -25.17 16.00
C GLU A 286 -6.51 -25.36 17.20
N LEU A 287 -6.46 -24.38 18.11
CA LEU A 287 -5.46 -24.32 19.19
C LEU A 287 -6.05 -24.54 20.59
N GLY A 288 -7.36 -24.44 20.79
CA GLY A 288 -7.95 -24.44 22.13
C GLY A 288 -7.76 -23.11 22.88
N ARG A 289 -8.64 -22.86 23.86
CA ARG A 289 -8.64 -21.60 24.62
C ARG A 289 -7.51 -21.57 25.64
N GLU A 290 -7.19 -22.72 26.22
CA GLU A 290 -6.19 -22.92 27.26
C GLU A 290 -4.79 -22.60 26.73
N ILE A 291 -4.42 -23.16 25.56
CA ILE A 291 -3.15 -22.85 24.88
C ILE A 291 -3.03 -21.35 24.60
N LEU A 292 -4.09 -20.73 24.07
CA LEU A 292 -4.08 -19.29 23.77
C LEU A 292 -3.90 -18.44 25.03
N SER A 293 -4.55 -18.82 26.14
CA SER A 293 -4.41 -18.13 27.42
C SER A 293 -3.00 -18.29 27.99
N GLU A 294 -2.45 -19.50 27.95
CA GLU A 294 -1.09 -19.77 28.39
C GLU A 294 -0.05 -19.02 27.55
N ALA A 295 -0.20 -19.03 26.22
CA ALA A 295 0.69 -18.34 25.31
C ALA A 295 0.71 -16.82 25.55
N LEU A 296 -0.46 -16.22 25.80
CA LEU A 296 -0.56 -14.80 26.18
C LEU A 296 0.22 -14.50 27.46
N MET A 297 0.06 -15.33 28.50
CA MET A 297 0.79 -15.17 29.76
C MET A 297 2.31 -15.32 29.55
N ARG A 298 2.76 -16.35 28.81
CA ARG A 298 4.18 -16.56 28.47
C ARG A 298 4.76 -15.41 27.64
N ALA A 299 3.96 -14.76 26.81
CA ALA A 299 4.34 -13.58 26.05
C ALA A 299 4.31 -12.27 26.85
N GLY A 300 3.92 -12.30 28.13
CA GLY A 300 3.80 -11.11 28.98
C GLY A 300 2.59 -10.23 28.65
N ILE A 301 1.55 -10.79 28.03
CA ILE A 301 0.37 -10.06 27.58
C ILE A 301 -0.82 -10.39 28.51
N ASP A 302 -1.40 -9.37 29.17
CA ASP A 302 -2.65 -9.54 29.92
C ASP A 302 -3.78 -9.99 28.96
N PRO A 303 -4.39 -11.17 29.16
CA PRO A 303 -5.47 -11.70 28.30
C PRO A 303 -6.71 -10.80 28.19
N ARG A 304 -6.86 -9.82 29.09
CA ARG A 304 -7.96 -8.84 29.12
C ARG A 304 -7.68 -7.58 28.29
N ARG A 305 -6.44 -7.36 27.85
CA ARG A 305 -6.11 -6.26 26.93
C ARG A 305 -6.89 -6.39 25.63
N ARG A 306 -7.04 -5.30 24.88
CA ARG A 306 -7.60 -5.34 23.52
C ARG A 306 -6.50 -5.53 22.49
N GLY A 307 -6.83 -6.17 21.37
CA GLY A 307 -5.87 -6.44 20.28
C GLY A 307 -5.20 -5.18 19.74
N GLU A 308 -5.91 -4.05 19.72
CA GLU A 308 -5.36 -2.76 19.31
C GLU A 308 -4.26 -2.19 20.21
N THR A 309 -4.06 -2.75 21.39
CA THR A 309 -2.97 -2.33 22.30
C THR A 309 -1.71 -3.16 22.13
N ILE A 310 -1.73 -4.22 21.31
CA ILE A 310 -0.63 -5.17 21.17
C ILE A 310 0.35 -4.69 20.12
N SER A 311 1.60 -4.49 20.52
CA SER A 311 2.70 -4.10 19.63
C SER A 311 3.17 -5.25 18.73
N LEU A 312 3.90 -4.93 17.66
CA LEU A 312 4.50 -5.94 16.79
C LEU A 312 5.45 -6.88 17.54
N MET A 313 6.18 -6.38 18.55
CA MET A 313 7.09 -7.16 19.38
C MET A 313 6.32 -8.17 20.24
N GLU A 314 5.21 -7.73 20.84
CA GLU A 314 4.32 -8.59 21.61
C GLU A 314 3.64 -9.64 20.72
N PHE A 315 3.20 -9.27 19.51
CA PHE A 315 2.68 -10.26 18.56
C PHE A 315 3.71 -11.33 18.22
N ALA A 316 4.96 -10.95 17.97
CA ALA A 316 6.02 -11.93 17.70
C ALA A 316 6.31 -12.82 18.92
N ALA A 317 6.28 -12.26 20.13
CA ALA A 317 6.42 -13.04 21.37
C ALA A 317 5.28 -14.05 21.54
N LEU A 318 4.04 -13.63 21.26
CA LEU A 318 2.86 -14.49 21.27
C LEU A 318 2.97 -15.62 20.23
N THR A 319 3.40 -15.30 19.00
CA THR A 319 3.62 -16.32 17.95
C THR A 319 4.59 -17.39 18.42
N ARG A 320 5.77 -16.99 18.94
CA ARG A 320 6.75 -17.93 19.47
C ARG A 320 6.22 -18.75 20.64
N ALA A 321 5.46 -18.12 21.55
CA ALA A 321 4.88 -18.83 22.69
C ALA A 321 3.89 -19.92 22.26
N ILE A 322 3.04 -19.63 21.27
CA ILE A 322 2.11 -20.63 20.71
C ILE A 322 2.88 -21.77 20.05
N GLU A 323 3.88 -21.47 19.20
CA GLU A 323 4.70 -22.49 18.53
C GLU A 323 5.40 -23.44 19.53
N ILE A 324 5.90 -22.90 20.65
CA ILE A 324 6.56 -23.70 21.70
C ILE A 324 5.56 -24.63 22.40
N ILE A 325 4.36 -24.13 22.74
CA ILE A 325 3.37 -24.94 23.45
C ILE A 325 2.87 -26.08 22.56
N THR A 326 2.50 -25.78 21.31
CA THR A 326 1.97 -26.78 20.38
C THR A 326 3.01 -27.83 19.98
N ALA A 327 4.29 -27.47 19.89
CA ALA A 327 5.36 -28.42 19.66
C ALA A 327 5.59 -29.41 20.82
N ASN A 328 5.23 -29.01 22.05
CA ASN A 328 5.37 -29.86 23.23
C ASN A 328 4.15 -30.78 23.45
N GLU A 329 2.95 -30.38 23.03
CA GLU A 329 1.74 -31.22 23.12
C GLU A 329 1.65 -32.27 22.00
N GLY A 330 2.35 -32.06 20.88
CA GLY A 330 2.48 -33.04 19.80
C GLY A 330 3.55 -34.12 20.03
N ARG A 331 4.20 -34.12 21.21
CA ARG A 331 5.17 -35.14 21.66
C ARG A 331 4.57 -35.97 22.77
#